data_AF-A0A8S4ACF3-F1
#
_entry.id   AF-A0A8S4ACF3-F1
#
_cell.length_a   1.000
_cell.length_b   1.000
_cell.length_c   1.000
_cell.angle_alpha   90.00
_cell.angle_beta   90.00
_cell.angle_gamma   90.00
#
_symmetry.space_group_name_H-M   'P 1'
#
loop_
_entity.id
_entity.type
_entity.pdbx_description
1 polymer ?
#
loop_
_entity_poly.entity_id
_entity_poly.type
_entity_poly.pdbx_seq_one_letter_code
_entity_poly.pdbx_strand_id
1 'polypeptide(L)'
;FSNFKPPMSALWQKRLRLTFKVFATAMKLFNVTYFLTEGSMLGVYRHHGYIPWDDDMDICMNGTDWLKVKQILHCIPDFDVDTRSYMMYKFFWQQSEPMRNDDLVHVPYIDIFFFTEDAEYIWALSRIKKHRLVFKKADIFPLTSRPFEDQMVSVPRRFEHLCTTMYDPTVCVSRDYDHLSGRPLVPFYEYEYKPCYIFRKYYPFVERQEVVIEGKPATVEVKKLGKKVLSNFTVFH
;
A
#
# COMPACT_ATOMS: atom_id res chain seq x y z
N PHE A 1 19.20 -12.33 8.05
CA PHE A 1 17.99 -11.50 7.80
C PHE A 1 18.34 -10.15 7.15
N SER A 2 19.37 -10.07 6.29
CA SER A 2 19.73 -8.80 5.61
C SER A 2 18.59 -8.28 4.74
N ASN A 3 17.89 -9.18 4.05
CA ASN A 3 16.80 -8.89 3.11
C ASN A 3 15.46 -8.52 3.78
N PHE A 4 15.42 -8.48 5.10
CA PHE A 4 14.24 -8.08 5.90
C PHE A 4 14.54 -6.86 6.78
N LYS A 5 15.56 -6.08 6.41
CA LYS A 5 15.87 -4.79 7.03
C LYS A 5 15.16 -3.68 6.27
N PRO A 6 14.80 -2.56 6.92
CA PRO A 6 14.28 -1.40 6.22
C PRO A 6 15.29 -0.91 5.18
N PRO A 7 14.91 -0.88 3.88
CA PRO A 7 15.79 -0.36 2.83
C PRO A 7 15.86 1.17 2.89
N MET A 8 14.81 1.81 3.42
CA MET A 8 14.72 3.26 3.56
C MET A 8 15.36 3.77 4.85
N SER A 9 16.08 4.88 4.74
CA SER A 9 16.51 5.67 5.90
C SER A 9 15.30 6.18 6.70
N ALA A 10 15.51 6.56 7.97
CA ALA A 10 14.45 7.14 8.79
C ALA A 10 13.89 8.45 8.20
N LEU A 11 14.71 9.22 7.48
CA LEU A 11 14.27 10.42 6.77
C LEU A 11 13.35 10.05 5.59
N TRP A 12 13.72 9.02 4.82
CA TRP A 12 12.90 8.56 3.68
C TRP A 12 11.54 8.03 4.13
N GLN A 13 11.50 7.24 5.21
CA GLN A 13 10.22 6.78 5.76
C GLN A 13 9.31 7.95 6.17
N LYS A 14 9.88 9.04 6.72
CA LYS A 14 9.13 10.26 7.03
C LYS A 14 8.66 10.97 5.76
N ARG A 15 9.48 11.04 4.72
CA ARG A 15 9.13 11.64 3.42
C ARG A 15 8.01 10.86 2.72
N LEU A 16 8.07 9.53 2.71
CA LEU A 16 7.00 8.70 2.12
C LEU A 16 5.67 8.90 2.87
N ARG A 17 5.69 8.91 4.21
CA ARG A 17 4.52 9.21 5.04
C ARG A 17 3.94 10.59 4.75
N LEU A 18 4.79 11.62 4.65
CA LEU A 18 4.35 12.98 4.30
C LEU A 18 3.73 13.01 2.91
N THR A 19 4.37 12.40 1.92
CA THR A 19 3.89 12.29 0.54
C THR A 19 2.50 11.66 0.51
N PHE A 20 2.29 10.57 1.25
CA PHE A 20 0.99 9.93 1.31
C PHE A 20 -0.07 10.77 2.02
N LYS A 21 0.28 11.45 3.11
CA LYS A 21 -0.64 12.36 3.80
C LYS A 21 -1.09 13.52 2.91
N VAL A 22 -0.18 14.09 2.12
CA VAL A 22 -0.47 15.14 1.14
C VAL A 22 -1.38 14.60 0.05
N PHE A 23 -1.05 13.45 -0.53
CA PHE A 23 -1.88 12.76 -1.53
C PHE A 23 -3.31 12.52 -1.02
N ALA A 24 -3.44 11.86 0.14
CA ALA A 24 -4.72 11.49 0.73
C ALA A 24 -5.59 12.72 1.04
N THR A 25 -4.97 13.79 1.54
CA THR A 25 -5.65 15.07 1.80
C THR A 25 -6.19 15.69 0.50
N ALA A 26 -5.38 15.72 -0.56
CA ALA A 26 -5.82 16.23 -1.85
C ALA A 26 -6.99 15.40 -2.42
N MET A 27 -6.90 14.07 -2.41
CA MET A 27 -7.98 13.22 -2.92
C MET A 27 -9.29 13.42 -2.16
N LYS A 28 -9.21 13.60 -0.84
CA LYS A 28 -10.38 13.93 -0.01
C LYS A 28 -10.99 15.28 -0.40
N LEU A 29 -10.18 16.33 -0.56
CA LEU A 29 -10.65 17.68 -0.91
C LEU A 29 -11.33 17.74 -2.28
N PHE A 30 -10.82 16.98 -3.25
CA PHE A 30 -11.37 16.95 -4.61
C PHE A 30 -12.39 15.83 -4.85
N ASN A 31 -12.79 15.12 -3.80
CA ASN A 31 -13.73 14.00 -3.86
C ASN A 31 -13.33 12.94 -4.91
N VAL A 32 -12.07 12.51 -4.85
CA VAL A 32 -11.53 11.44 -5.71
C VAL A 32 -11.31 10.20 -4.84
N THR A 33 -11.84 9.07 -5.29
CA THR A 33 -11.77 7.81 -4.54
C THR A 33 -10.49 7.06 -4.91
N TYR A 34 -9.80 6.53 -3.89
CA TYR A 34 -8.67 5.62 -4.03
C TYR A 34 -8.78 4.51 -2.98
N PHE A 35 -8.07 3.41 -3.20
CA PHE A 35 -7.85 2.38 -2.18
C PHE A 35 -6.41 1.87 -2.22
N LEU A 36 -5.89 1.39 -1.09
CA LEU A 36 -4.57 0.76 -1.05
C LEU A 36 -4.63 -0.62 -1.70
N THR A 37 -3.59 -0.97 -2.45
CA THR A 37 -3.48 -2.25 -3.16
C THR A 37 -2.14 -2.91 -2.88
N GLU A 38 -1.93 -4.12 -3.38
CA GLU A 38 -0.62 -4.79 -3.45
C GLU A 38 0.10 -4.88 -2.08
N GLY A 39 1.40 -4.59 -2.02
CA GLY A 39 2.20 -4.64 -0.80
C GLY A 39 1.67 -3.70 0.29
N SER A 40 1.12 -2.55 -0.12
CA SER A 40 0.48 -1.59 0.80
C SER A 40 -0.79 -2.14 1.45
N MET A 41 -1.62 -2.88 0.71
CA MET A 41 -2.80 -3.56 1.29
C MET A 41 -2.40 -4.70 2.24
N LEU A 42 -1.36 -5.46 1.89
CA LEU A 42 -0.78 -6.45 2.80
C LEU A 42 -0.20 -5.78 4.06
N GLY A 43 0.40 -4.60 3.92
CA GLY A 43 0.88 -3.76 5.01
C GLY A 43 -0.25 -3.37 5.98
N VAL A 44 -1.39 -2.92 5.47
CA VAL A 44 -2.60 -2.68 6.29
C VAL A 44 -2.96 -3.94 7.07
N TYR A 45 -3.06 -5.09 6.38
CA TYR A 45 -3.46 -6.35 6.99
C TYR A 45 -2.47 -6.80 8.08
N ARG A 46 -1.17 -6.75 7.81
CA ARG A 46 -0.14 -7.40 8.62
C ARG A 46 0.47 -6.47 9.67
N HIS A 47 0.51 -5.17 9.40
CA HIS A 47 1.29 -4.20 10.18
C HIS A 47 0.49 -2.98 10.65
N HIS A 48 -0.75 -2.77 10.18
CA HIS A 48 -1.45 -1.48 10.27
C HIS A 48 -0.50 -0.34 9.85
N GLY A 49 0.16 -0.50 8.71
CA GLY A 49 1.25 0.38 8.28
C GLY A 49 2.07 -0.24 7.15
N TYR A 50 3.23 0.33 6.86
CA TYR A 50 4.12 -0.18 5.82
C TYR A 50 4.70 -1.55 6.19
N ILE A 51 5.00 -2.37 5.19
CA ILE A 51 5.87 -3.54 5.40
C ILE A 51 7.27 -3.01 5.77
N PRO A 52 7.89 -3.48 6.87
CA PRO A 52 9.12 -2.87 7.38
C PRO A 52 10.31 -2.87 6.42
N TRP A 53 10.27 -3.71 5.38
CA TRP A 53 11.31 -3.84 4.37
C TRP A 53 10.83 -3.46 2.95
N ASP A 54 9.67 -2.82 2.82
CA ASP A 54 9.26 -2.13 1.59
C ASP A 54 9.91 -0.76 1.46
N ASP A 55 9.98 -0.24 0.24
CA ASP A 55 10.49 1.11 -0.09
C ASP A 55 9.51 2.02 -0.83
N ASP A 56 8.26 1.59 -1.04
CA ASP A 56 7.25 2.33 -1.79
C ASP A 56 5.84 2.18 -1.19
N MET A 57 4.86 2.69 -1.93
CA MET A 57 3.45 2.62 -1.58
C MET A 57 2.59 2.47 -2.83
N ASP A 58 1.71 1.47 -2.87
CA ASP A 58 0.80 1.23 -3.97
C ASP A 58 -0.62 1.71 -3.66
N ILE A 59 -1.20 2.49 -4.56
CA ILE A 59 -2.61 2.87 -4.53
C ILE A 59 -3.30 2.57 -5.86
N CYS A 60 -4.61 2.37 -5.83
CA CYS A 60 -5.43 2.11 -7.01
C CYS A 60 -6.61 3.08 -7.10
N MET A 61 -6.90 3.55 -8.31
CA MET A 61 -7.89 4.59 -8.59
C MET A 61 -8.68 4.30 -9.86
N ASN A 62 -9.88 4.88 -9.99
CA ASN A 62 -10.66 4.72 -11.22
C ASN A 62 -9.94 5.41 -12.39
N GLY A 63 -9.75 4.67 -13.47
CA GLY A 63 -9.12 5.12 -14.68
C GLY A 63 -9.85 6.29 -15.32
N THR A 64 -11.15 6.49 -15.09
CA THR A 64 -11.86 7.68 -15.58
C THR A 64 -11.37 8.99 -14.93
N ASP A 65 -10.75 8.92 -13.75
CA ASP A 65 -10.25 10.08 -13.01
C ASP A 65 -8.80 10.46 -13.34
N TRP A 66 -8.13 9.74 -14.25
CA TRP A 66 -6.69 9.89 -14.51
C TRP A 66 -6.25 11.35 -14.76
N LEU A 67 -6.99 12.08 -15.60
CA LEU A 67 -6.66 13.45 -15.97
C LEU A 67 -6.89 14.42 -14.81
N LYS A 68 -7.99 14.21 -14.07
CA LYS A 68 -8.31 14.99 -12.86
C LYS A 68 -7.23 14.79 -11.80
N VAL A 69 -6.82 13.55 -11.55
CA VAL A 69 -5.73 13.21 -10.62
C VAL A 69 -4.42 13.87 -11.04
N LYS A 70 -4.05 13.76 -12.33
CA LYS A 70 -2.85 14.42 -12.85
C LYS A 70 -2.87 15.93 -12.57
N GLN A 71 -3.98 16.61 -12.87
CA GLN A 71 -4.14 18.05 -12.64
C GLN A 71 -4.03 18.41 -11.16
N ILE A 72 -4.72 17.67 -10.29
CA ILE A 72 -4.67 17.90 -8.83
C ILE A 72 -3.22 17.80 -8.34
N LEU A 73 -2.52 16.72 -8.68
CA LEU A 73 -1.18 16.46 -8.18
C LEU A 73 -0.13 17.46 -8.71
N HIS A 74 -0.25 17.92 -9.96
CA HIS A 74 0.61 18.99 -10.51
C HIS A 74 0.43 20.34 -9.80
N CYS A 75 -0.73 20.58 -9.17
CA CYS A 75 -1.01 21.84 -8.49
C CYS A 75 -0.54 21.87 -7.02
N ILE A 76 0.04 20.78 -6.51
CA ILE A 76 0.50 20.71 -5.12
C ILE A 76 1.92 21.31 -5.04
N PRO A 77 2.13 22.41 -4.28
CA PRO A 77 3.46 23.02 -4.14
C PRO A 77 4.50 22.03 -3.62
N ASP A 78 5.72 22.10 -4.13
CA ASP A 78 6.87 21.23 -3.82
C ASP A 78 6.74 19.76 -4.28
N PHE A 79 5.58 19.31 -4.74
CA PHE A 79 5.39 17.93 -5.22
C PHE A 79 5.32 17.87 -6.74
N ASP A 80 5.64 16.71 -7.30
CA ASP A 80 5.45 16.41 -8.71
C ASP A 80 4.90 15.01 -8.90
N VAL A 81 4.38 14.74 -10.10
CA VAL A 81 3.92 13.42 -10.50
C VAL A 81 4.46 13.04 -11.88
N ASP A 82 5.24 11.95 -11.91
CA ASP A 82 5.63 11.34 -13.17
C ASP A 82 4.43 10.63 -13.80
N THR A 83 4.14 10.98 -15.05
CA THR A 83 3.03 10.42 -15.83
C THR A 83 3.48 9.80 -17.15
N ARG A 84 4.80 9.58 -17.34
CA ARG A 84 5.36 8.98 -18.57
C ARG A 84 4.93 7.53 -18.77
N SER A 85 4.66 6.81 -17.69
CA SER A 85 4.16 5.42 -17.74
C SER A 85 2.65 5.40 -17.94
N TYR A 86 2.19 4.65 -18.95
CA TYR A 86 0.76 4.55 -19.26
C TYR A 86 -0.03 3.95 -18.08
N MET A 87 -0.98 4.74 -17.56
CA MET A 87 -1.87 4.36 -16.47
C MET A 87 -1.13 3.85 -15.21
N MET A 88 0.04 4.44 -14.96
CA MET A 88 0.82 4.25 -13.74
C MET A 88 1.58 5.54 -13.44
N TYR A 89 1.24 6.23 -12.36
CA TYR A 89 1.90 7.48 -11.97
C TYR A 89 2.81 7.28 -10.77
N LYS A 90 3.81 8.14 -10.62
CA LYS A 90 4.66 8.21 -9.42
C LYS A 90 4.55 9.59 -8.81
N PHE A 91 3.99 9.69 -7.61
CA PHE A 91 3.87 10.97 -6.90
C PHE A 91 4.96 11.09 -5.84
N PHE A 92 5.70 12.19 -5.86
CA PHE A 92 6.88 12.38 -5.01
C PHE A 92 7.11 13.84 -4.63
N TRP A 93 7.88 14.05 -3.57
CA TRP A 93 8.34 15.36 -3.15
C TRP A 93 9.58 15.77 -3.96
N GLN A 94 9.51 16.87 -4.72
CA GLN A 94 10.55 17.32 -5.66
C GLN A 94 11.91 17.60 -5.00
N GLN A 95 11.91 17.93 -3.71
CA GLN A 95 13.14 18.20 -2.96
C GLN A 95 13.82 16.93 -2.42
N SER A 96 13.31 15.74 -2.76
CA SER A 96 13.92 14.47 -2.40
C SER A 96 15.02 14.09 -3.38
N GLU A 97 15.72 12.99 -3.10
CA GLU A 97 16.82 12.53 -3.95
C GLU A 97 16.29 11.95 -5.27
N PRO A 98 16.97 12.19 -6.41
CA PRO A 98 16.56 11.60 -7.68
C PRO A 98 16.76 10.08 -7.66
N MET A 99 15.91 9.38 -8.41
CA MET A 99 16.04 7.94 -8.62
C MET A 99 17.33 7.65 -9.38
N ARG A 100 17.97 6.51 -9.08
CA ARG A 100 19.23 6.15 -9.75
C ARG A 100 18.96 5.91 -11.24
N ASN A 101 19.63 6.70 -12.09
CA ASN A 101 19.51 6.69 -13.55
C ASN A 101 18.20 7.29 -14.10
N ASP A 102 17.43 8.03 -13.31
CA ASP A 102 16.27 8.80 -13.79
C ASP A 102 16.10 10.06 -12.95
N ASP A 103 16.68 11.16 -13.41
CA ASP A 103 16.68 12.43 -12.68
C ASP A 103 15.31 13.13 -12.68
N LEU A 104 14.30 12.56 -13.37
CA LEU A 104 12.95 13.11 -13.44
C LEU A 104 12.02 12.56 -12.35
N VAL A 105 12.39 11.48 -11.67
CA VAL A 105 11.62 10.88 -10.58
C VAL A 105 12.44 10.98 -9.31
N HIS A 106 11.83 11.46 -8.22
CA HIS A 106 12.47 11.49 -6.91
C HIS A 106 11.93 10.40 -6.00
N VAL A 107 12.78 9.90 -5.11
CA VAL A 107 12.48 8.82 -4.15
C VAL A 107 12.46 9.34 -2.72
N PRO A 108 11.61 8.77 -1.84
CA PRO A 108 10.60 7.75 -2.13
C PRO A 108 9.35 8.33 -2.80
N TYR A 109 8.57 7.48 -3.47
CA TYR A 109 7.34 7.85 -4.19
C TYR A 109 6.16 6.93 -3.86
N ILE A 110 4.97 7.36 -4.25
CA ILE A 110 3.75 6.54 -4.27
C ILE A 110 3.49 6.13 -5.71
N ASP A 111 3.34 4.83 -5.94
CA ASP A 111 2.86 4.28 -7.19
C ASP A 111 1.33 4.31 -7.26
N ILE A 112 0.81 4.96 -8.29
CA ILE A 112 -0.62 5.16 -8.53
C ILE A 112 -1.03 4.33 -9.74
N PHE A 113 -1.75 3.24 -9.50
CA PHE A 113 -2.33 2.40 -10.53
C PHE A 113 -3.77 2.84 -10.83
N PHE A 114 -4.19 2.58 -12.06
CA PHE A 114 -5.56 2.84 -12.50
C PHE A 114 -6.25 1.55 -12.92
N PHE A 115 -7.54 1.44 -12.64
CA PHE A 115 -8.40 0.35 -13.10
C PHE A 115 -9.47 0.87 -14.06
N THR A 116 -10.04 -0.02 -14.87
CA THR A 116 -11.33 0.22 -15.52
C THR A 116 -12.32 -0.83 -15.03
N GLU A 117 -13.58 -0.66 -15.35
CA GLU A 117 -14.64 -1.52 -14.85
C GLU A 117 -15.76 -1.74 -15.86
N ASP A 118 -16.51 -2.81 -15.65
CA ASP A 118 -17.85 -3.01 -16.21
C ASP A 118 -18.89 -3.05 -15.07
N ALA A 119 -20.04 -3.68 -15.31
CA ALA A 119 -21.09 -3.82 -14.32
C ALA A 119 -20.70 -4.71 -13.11
N GLU A 120 -19.80 -5.68 -13.29
CA GLU A 120 -19.50 -6.72 -12.30
C GLU A 120 -18.03 -6.73 -11.85
N TYR A 121 -17.09 -6.32 -12.70
CA TYR A 121 -15.65 -6.47 -12.48
C TYR A 121 -14.87 -5.16 -12.61
N ILE A 122 -13.71 -5.12 -11.95
CA ILE A 122 -12.66 -4.14 -12.18
C ILE A 122 -11.38 -4.85 -12.62
N TRP A 123 -10.57 -4.21 -13.46
CA TRP A 123 -9.25 -4.73 -13.85
C TRP A 123 -8.24 -3.61 -14.10
N ALA A 124 -6.98 -3.91 -13.85
CA ALA A 124 -5.88 -2.95 -13.98
C ALA A 124 -5.69 -2.51 -15.44
N LEU A 125 -5.43 -1.21 -15.63
CA LEU A 125 -5.07 -0.61 -16.92
C LEU A 125 -3.54 -0.55 -17.12
N SER A 126 -2.75 -0.71 -16.05
CA SER A 126 -1.28 -0.68 -16.13
C SER A 126 -0.74 -1.96 -16.81
N ARG A 127 0.27 -1.78 -17.66
CA ARG A 127 0.84 -2.89 -18.45
C ARG A 127 1.90 -3.72 -17.70
N ILE A 128 2.42 -3.23 -16.57
CA ILE A 128 3.53 -3.86 -15.83
C ILE A 128 2.96 -4.81 -14.77
N LYS A 129 3.38 -6.09 -14.83
CA LYS A 129 3.17 -7.19 -13.85
C LYS A 129 1.71 -7.52 -13.41
N LYS A 130 0.70 -6.70 -13.73
CA LYS A 130 -0.60 -6.70 -13.04
C LYS A 130 -1.83 -6.83 -13.97
N HIS A 131 -1.63 -7.03 -15.28
CA HIS A 131 -2.70 -7.17 -16.30
C HIS A 131 -3.65 -8.37 -16.12
N ARG A 132 -3.43 -9.22 -15.11
CA ARG A 132 -4.24 -10.43 -14.84
C ARG A 132 -5.12 -10.29 -13.59
N LEU A 133 -5.03 -9.18 -12.87
CA LEU A 133 -5.82 -8.96 -11.67
C LEU A 133 -7.18 -8.38 -12.08
N VAL A 134 -8.19 -9.27 -12.07
CA VAL A 134 -9.60 -8.95 -12.26
C VAL A 134 -10.31 -9.25 -10.96
N PHE A 135 -10.98 -8.25 -10.39
CA PHE A 135 -11.69 -8.39 -9.12
C PHE A 135 -13.18 -8.12 -9.31
N LYS A 136 -14.02 -8.82 -8.55
CA LYS A 136 -15.45 -8.47 -8.49
C LYS A 136 -15.60 -7.10 -7.85
N LYS A 137 -16.39 -6.23 -8.47
CA LYS A 137 -16.70 -4.88 -7.96
C LYS A 137 -17.31 -4.93 -6.57
N ALA A 138 -18.10 -5.97 -6.27
CA ALA A 138 -18.68 -6.23 -4.96
C ALA A 138 -17.65 -6.56 -3.86
N ASP A 139 -16.42 -6.94 -4.21
CA ASP A 139 -15.34 -7.23 -3.26
C ASP A 139 -14.55 -5.98 -2.92
N ILE A 140 -14.62 -4.98 -3.80
CA ILE A 140 -13.96 -3.71 -3.69
C ILE A 140 -14.87 -2.69 -3.02
N PHE A 141 -16.10 -2.52 -3.52
CA PHE A 141 -16.96 -1.39 -3.15
C PHE A 141 -18.19 -1.78 -2.31
N PRO A 142 -18.68 -0.88 -1.42
CA PRO A 142 -18.03 0.36 -1.02
C PRO A 142 -16.77 0.05 -0.21
N LEU A 143 -15.83 0.98 -0.28
CA LEU A 143 -14.58 0.87 0.45
C LEU A 143 -14.85 0.87 1.96
N THR A 144 -13.93 0.28 2.71
CA THR A 144 -13.91 0.35 4.17
C THR A 144 -12.66 1.07 4.65
N SER A 145 -12.65 1.50 5.92
CA SER A 145 -11.50 2.18 6.51
C SER A 145 -10.73 1.23 7.42
N ARG A 146 -9.40 1.29 7.35
CA ARG A 146 -8.49 0.54 8.24
C ARG A 146 -7.34 1.41 8.76
N PRO A 147 -6.76 1.07 9.93
CA PRO A 147 -5.60 1.78 10.46
C PRO A 147 -4.37 1.57 9.56
N PHE A 148 -3.64 2.66 9.29
CA PHE A 148 -2.37 2.63 8.59
C PHE A 148 -1.48 3.78 9.10
N GLU A 149 -0.40 3.41 9.79
CA GLU A 149 0.47 4.37 10.49
C GLU A 149 -0.33 5.27 11.47
N ASP A 150 -0.41 6.57 11.20
CA ASP A 150 -1.08 7.60 11.99
C ASP A 150 -2.43 8.04 11.42
N GLN A 151 -2.96 7.34 10.40
CA GLN A 151 -4.22 7.71 9.75
C GLN A 151 -5.10 6.48 9.41
N MET A 152 -6.38 6.75 9.12
CA MET A 152 -7.29 5.77 8.55
C MET A 152 -7.25 5.85 7.03
N VAL A 153 -7.16 4.69 6.36
CA VAL A 153 -7.04 4.60 4.90
C VAL A 153 -8.17 3.77 4.31
N SER A 154 -8.51 4.09 3.07
CA SER A 154 -9.50 3.34 2.30
C SER A 154 -8.89 2.04 1.76
N VAL A 155 -9.58 0.93 2.01
CA VAL A 155 -9.27 -0.40 1.48
C VAL A 155 -10.52 -1.04 0.88
N PRO A 156 -10.38 -2.07 0.02
CA PRO A 156 -11.51 -2.85 -0.47
C PRO A 156 -12.48 -3.33 0.63
N ARG A 157 -13.77 -3.51 0.29
CA ARG A 157 -14.80 -4.06 1.19
C ARG A 157 -14.35 -5.36 1.85
N ARG A 158 -13.85 -6.29 1.04
CA ARG A 158 -13.39 -7.63 1.47
C ARG A 158 -11.87 -7.72 1.47
N PHE A 159 -11.16 -6.68 1.92
CA PHE A 159 -9.70 -6.63 1.79
C PHE A 159 -9.00 -7.78 2.54
N GLU A 160 -9.53 -8.31 3.65
CA GLU A 160 -8.92 -9.49 4.29
C GLU A 160 -8.95 -10.70 3.34
N HIS A 161 -10.09 -10.95 2.70
CA HIS A 161 -10.24 -12.04 1.72
C HIS A 161 -9.29 -11.84 0.54
N LEU A 162 -9.29 -10.65 -0.06
CA LEU A 162 -8.42 -10.32 -1.19
C LEU A 162 -6.93 -10.46 -0.84
N CYS A 163 -6.52 -10.00 0.35
CA CYS A 163 -5.17 -10.22 0.88
C CYS A 163 -4.82 -11.71 0.93
N THR A 164 -5.68 -12.55 1.50
CA THR A 164 -5.41 -13.99 1.64
C THR A 164 -5.46 -14.78 0.34
N THR A 165 -6.11 -14.24 -0.70
CA THR A 165 -6.09 -14.83 -2.04
C THR A 165 -4.81 -14.48 -2.80
N MET A 166 -4.27 -13.28 -2.59
CA MET A 166 -3.05 -12.82 -3.27
C MET A 166 -1.76 -13.18 -2.54
N TYR A 167 -1.83 -13.33 -1.21
CA TYR A 167 -0.68 -13.54 -0.34
C TYR A 167 -0.97 -14.61 0.70
N ASP A 168 0.06 -15.32 1.14
CA ASP A 168 0.02 -16.01 2.43
C ASP A 168 0.39 -14.98 3.53
N PRO A 169 -0.56 -14.50 4.36
CA PRO A 169 -0.26 -13.50 5.37
C PRO A 169 0.68 -14.00 6.47
N THR A 170 0.83 -15.32 6.63
CA THR A 170 1.69 -15.95 7.64
C THR A 170 3.15 -16.06 7.18
N VAL A 171 3.40 -15.88 5.88
CA VAL A 171 4.73 -15.93 5.27
C VAL A 171 5.20 -14.54 4.90
N CYS A 172 6.38 -14.18 5.40
CA CYS A 172 7.06 -12.93 5.12
C CYS A 172 8.05 -13.17 3.98
N VAL A 173 7.90 -12.39 2.92
CA VAL A 173 8.67 -12.52 1.68
C VAL A 173 9.64 -11.35 1.58
N SER A 174 10.88 -11.60 1.19
CA SER A 174 11.83 -10.53 0.88
C SER A 174 11.37 -9.72 -0.33
N ARG A 175 11.75 -8.44 -0.35
CA ARG A 175 11.46 -7.53 -1.46
C ARG A 175 12.01 -8.05 -2.79
N ASP A 176 11.27 -7.85 -3.88
CA ASP A 176 11.64 -8.29 -5.23
C ASP A 176 12.14 -7.16 -6.15
N TYR A 177 11.87 -5.92 -5.80
CA TYR A 177 12.14 -4.75 -6.62
C TYR A 177 12.86 -3.66 -5.81
N ASP A 178 13.80 -2.97 -6.45
CA ASP A 178 14.49 -1.84 -5.86
C ASP A 178 13.95 -0.56 -6.50
N HIS A 179 13.01 0.12 -5.84
CA HIS A 179 12.39 1.34 -6.35
C HIS A 179 13.40 2.50 -6.41
N LEU A 180 14.52 2.40 -5.69
CA LEU A 180 15.66 3.31 -5.81
C LEU A 180 16.37 3.23 -7.16
N SER A 181 16.52 2.03 -7.73
CA SER A 181 17.24 1.83 -8.99
C SER A 181 16.37 1.36 -10.15
N GLY A 182 15.05 1.30 -9.95
CA GLY A 182 14.07 0.96 -10.98
C GLY A 182 14.26 -0.44 -11.57
N ARG A 183 14.74 -1.40 -10.78
CA ARG A 183 15.06 -2.76 -11.27
C ARG A 183 14.73 -3.85 -10.27
N PRO A 184 14.49 -5.09 -10.73
CA PRO A 184 14.40 -6.25 -9.84
C PRO A 184 15.68 -6.43 -9.02
N LEU A 185 15.54 -6.78 -7.74
CA LEU A 185 16.67 -7.12 -6.87
C LEU A 185 17.25 -8.48 -7.22
N VAL A 186 16.36 -9.46 -7.33
CA VAL A 186 16.67 -10.85 -7.64
C VAL A 186 15.52 -11.47 -8.44
N PRO A 187 15.77 -12.55 -9.21
CA PRO A 187 14.70 -13.35 -9.81
C PRO A 187 13.74 -13.95 -8.77
N PHE A 188 12.52 -14.32 -9.19
CA PHE A 188 11.48 -14.79 -8.25
C PHE A 188 11.82 -16.05 -7.46
N TYR A 189 12.68 -16.91 -8.01
CA TYR A 189 13.14 -18.14 -7.36
C TYR A 189 14.22 -17.88 -6.29
N GLU A 190 14.71 -16.65 -6.18
CA GLU A 190 15.69 -16.22 -5.16
C GLU A 190 15.03 -15.44 -4.01
N TYR A 191 13.69 -15.29 -4.02
CA TYR A 191 12.99 -14.67 -2.89
C TYR A 191 13.16 -15.51 -1.63
N GLU A 192 13.42 -14.85 -0.51
CA GLU A 192 13.40 -15.48 0.80
C GLU A 192 11.97 -15.54 1.34
N TYR A 193 11.52 -16.74 1.64
CA TYR A 193 10.26 -17.00 2.34
C TYR A 193 10.56 -17.41 3.77
N LYS A 194 10.03 -16.68 4.74
CA LYS A 194 10.24 -16.94 6.16
C LYS A 194 8.91 -16.87 6.92
N PRO A 195 8.65 -17.76 7.89
CA PRO A 195 7.48 -17.61 8.75
C PRO A 195 7.49 -16.27 9.47
N CYS A 196 6.42 -15.49 9.37
CA CYS A 196 6.39 -14.12 9.90
C CYS A 196 6.59 -14.05 11.42
N TYR A 197 6.29 -15.12 12.17
CA TYR A 197 6.44 -15.13 13.63
C TYR A 197 7.89 -14.84 14.08
N ILE A 198 8.90 -15.16 13.26
CA ILE A 198 10.31 -14.90 13.61
C ILE A 198 10.62 -13.39 13.69
N PHE A 199 9.82 -12.57 13.00
CA PHE A 199 9.99 -11.13 12.91
C PHE A 199 9.19 -10.34 13.96
N ARG A 200 8.27 -10.99 14.69
CA ARG A 200 7.41 -10.31 15.68
C ARG A 200 8.21 -9.61 16.79
N LYS A 201 9.42 -10.07 17.11
CA LYS A 201 10.30 -9.40 18.08
C LYS A 201 11.00 -8.15 17.55
N TYR A 202 11.02 -7.94 16.24
CA TYR A 202 11.74 -6.86 15.58
C TYR A 202 10.80 -5.80 15.00
N TYR A 203 9.63 -6.21 14.52
CA TYR A 203 8.67 -5.33 13.86
C TYR A 203 7.26 -5.48 14.43
N PRO A 204 6.43 -4.42 14.35
CA PRO A 204 5.02 -4.52 14.69
C PRO A 204 4.26 -5.47 13.77
N PHE A 205 3.41 -6.33 14.34
CA PHE A 205 2.47 -7.19 13.61
C PHE A 205 1.07 -7.09 14.20
N VAL A 206 0.06 -7.29 13.36
CA VAL A 206 -1.34 -7.34 13.74
C VAL A 206 -1.74 -8.78 14.01
N GLU A 207 -2.30 -9.02 15.19
CA GLU A 207 -2.96 -10.27 15.55
C GLU A 207 -4.48 -10.05 15.53
N ARG A 208 -5.22 -11.00 14.96
CA ARG A 208 -6.68 -10.92 14.85
C ARG A 208 -7.35 -11.98 15.71
N GLN A 209 -8.44 -11.60 16.34
CA GLN A 209 -9.29 -12.50 17.10
C GLN A 209 -10.75 -12.22 16.77
N GLU A 210 -11.46 -13.25 16.31
CA GLU A 210 -12.91 -13.22 16.19
C GLU A 210 -13.54 -13.31 17.58
N VAL A 211 -14.43 -12.38 17.89
CA VAL A 211 -15.11 -12.23 19.17
C VAL A 211 -16.57 -11.86 18.96
N VAL A 212 -17.36 -11.97 20.03
CA VAL A 212 -18.72 -11.42 20.07
C VAL A 212 -18.76 -10.34 21.15
N ILE A 213 -19.08 -9.11 20.76
CA ILE A 213 -19.18 -7.96 21.65
C ILE A 213 -20.63 -7.49 21.64
N GLU A 214 -21.29 -7.52 22.80
CA GLU A 214 -22.70 -7.11 22.94
C GLU A 214 -23.65 -7.83 21.96
N GLY A 215 -23.39 -9.12 21.70
CA GLY A 215 -24.18 -9.94 20.79
C GLY A 215 -23.88 -9.74 19.31
N LYS A 216 -22.92 -8.87 18.95
CA LYS A 216 -22.50 -8.63 17.57
C LYS A 216 -21.17 -9.31 17.26
N PRO A 217 -21.03 -10.04 16.14
CA PRO A 217 -19.74 -10.54 15.69
C PRO A 217 -18.78 -9.36 15.42
N ALA A 218 -17.54 -9.51 15.87
CA ALA A 218 -16.52 -8.51 15.66
C ALA A 218 -15.13 -9.16 15.54
N THR A 219 -14.26 -8.53 14.79
CA THR A 219 -12.82 -8.85 14.77
C THR A 219 -12.08 -7.79 15.59
N VAL A 220 -11.32 -8.23 16.59
CA VAL A 220 -10.36 -7.38 17.30
C VAL A 220 -8.98 -7.57 16.69
N GLU A 221 -8.41 -6.47 16.20
CA GLU A 221 -7.08 -6.38 15.63
C GLU A 221 -6.13 -5.72 16.65
N VAL A 222 -5.09 -6.44 17.07
CA VAL A 222 -4.12 -5.97 18.07
C VAL A 222 -2.75 -5.86 17.42
N LYS A 223 -2.24 -4.64 17.28
CA LYS A 223 -0.87 -4.39 16.80
C LYS A 223 0.11 -4.56 17.95
N LYS A 224 1.09 -5.45 17.79
CA LYS A 224 2.10 -5.78 18.82
C LYS A 224 3.52 -5.74 18.27
N LEU A 225 4.46 -5.30 19.09
CA LEU A 225 5.90 -5.53 18.92
C LEU A 225 6.36 -6.48 20.03
N GLY A 226 6.68 -7.71 19.67
CA GLY A 226 6.91 -8.81 20.61
C GLY A 226 5.67 -9.03 21.47
N LYS A 227 5.81 -8.81 22.79
CA LYS A 227 4.69 -8.87 23.75
C LYS A 227 4.02 -7.52 24.01
N LYS A 228 4.61 -6.41 23.52
CA LYS A 228 4.11 -5.05 23.77
C LYS A 228 2.96 -4.74 22.82
N VAL A 229 1.78 -4.44 23.37
CA VAL A 229 0.66 -3.89 22.60
C VAL A 229 0.95 -2.43 22.25
N LEU A 230 0.74 -2.08 20.98
CA LEU A 230 0.95 -0.74 20.45
C LEU A 230 -0.38 -0.03 20.17
N SER A 231 -1.36 -0.76 19.62
CA SER A 231 -2.70 -0.25 19.33
C SER A 231 -3.70 -1.40 19.20
N ASN A 232 -4.98 -1.08 19.35
CA ASN A 232 -6.09 -1.98 19.12
C ASN A 232 -7.07 -1.32 18.13
N PHE A 233 -7.72 -2.12 17.31
CA PHE A 233 -8.79 -1.70 16.42
C PHE A 233 -9.87 -2.79 16.37
N THR A 234 -11.14 -2.40 16.28
CA THR A 234 -12.24 -3.35 16.28
C THR A 234 -13.13 -3.10 15.08
N VAL A 235 -13.42 -4.17 14.33
CA VAL A 235 -14.34 -4.17 13.20
C VAL A 235 -15.57 -4.97 13.62
N PHE A 236 -16.76 -4.39 13.45
CA PHE A 236 -18.03 -5.09 13.64
C PHE A 236 -18.55 -5.58 12.30
N HIS A 237 -19.14 -6.79 12.29
CA HIS A 237 -19.70 -7.44 11.09
C HIS A 237 -21.22 -7.50 11.13
#